data_AF-A0A5N9B4D4-F1
#
_entry.id   AF-A0A5N9B4D4-F1
#
_cell.length_a   1.000
_cell.length_b   1.000
_cell.length_c   1.000
_cell.angle_alpha   90.00
_cell.angle_beta   90.00
_cell.angle_gamma   90.00
#
_symmetry.space_group_name_H-M   'P 1'
#
loop_
_entity.id
_entity.type
_entity.pdbx_description
1 polymer ?
#
loop_
_entity_poly.entity_id
_entity_poly.type
_entity_poly.pdbx_seq_one_letter_code
_entity_poly.pdbx_strand_id
1 'polypeptide(L)'
;MNLSKTTGWLLVIGVIGGMALGFSNETASADWTNDAAMLAALSTNVDWTKLSLMLSAIAQVFIVIGIVGIRDAMSGGVGHKYASMAIWFLAIGATTNLLWSAMMGLTGDQWSSSIAAKAAAGELAKAGNAAGAQVAADGAGIAAGIALSAWATSVALGATTNLTMWTGITLLGIGLTMQKSLHMILAALIAILGIFGIVQSIIDARATLIIIPWIGTFVIMLIIGLGTLGVPVLKKLA
;
A
#
# COMPACT_ATOMS: atom_id res chain seq x y z
N MET A 1 7.28 28.65 3.43
CA MET A 1 7.05 27.79 2.24
C MET A 1 5.60 27.97 1.84
N ASN A 2 5.30 28.31 0.57
CA ASN A 2 3.92 28.49 0.13
C ASN A 2 3.50 27.26 -0.67
N LEU A 3 2.80 26.33 -0.01
CA LEU A 3 2.22 25.16 -0.68
C LEU A 3 0.96 25.56 -1.44
N SER A 4 0.79 25.00 -2.64
CA SER A 4 -0.42 25.23 -3.43
C SER A 4 -1.62 24.50 -2.82
N LYS A 5 -2.84 25.02 -3.03
CA LYS A 5 -4.06 24.31 -2.64
C LYS A 5 -4.17 22.94 -3.32
N THR A 6 -3.65 22.81 -4.55
CA THR A 6 -3.60 21.54 -5.28
C THR A 6 -2.78 20.49 -4.53
N THR A 7 -1.62 20.88 -3.99
CA THR A 7 -0.79 20.02 -3.14
C THR A 7 -1.55 19.57 -1.89
N GLY A 8 -2.24 20.50 -1.23
CA GLY A 8 -3.07 20.17 -0.07
C GLY A 8 -4.15 19.13 -0.39
N TRP A 9 -4.90 19.32 -1.47
CA TRP A 9 -5.94 18.38 -1.89
C TRP A 9 -5.41 17.01 -2.28
N LEU A 10 -4.30 16.95 -3.01
CA LEU A 10 -3.68 15.68 -3.42
C LEU A 10 -3.26 14.84 -2.21
N LEU A 11 -2.69 15.47 -1.18
CA LEU A 11 -2.33 14.78 0.06
C LEU A 11 -3.57 14.30 0.82
N VAL A 12 -4.59 15.15 0.98
CA VAL A 12 -5.82 14.80 1.72
C VAL A 12 -6.57 13.65 1.03
N ILE A 13 -6.83 13.78 -0.28
CA ILE A 13 -7.55 12.77 -1.05
C ILE A 13 -6.74 11.47 -1.13
N GLY A 14 -5.43 11.58 -1.37
CA GLY A 14 -4.54 10.43 -1.42
C GLY A 14 -4.50 9.65 -0.11
N VAL A 15 -4.37 10.35 1.04
CA VAL A 15 -4.33 9.71 2.35
C VAL A 15 -5.68 9.09 2.73
N ILE A 16 -6.76 9.88 2.66
CA ILE A 16 -8.09 9.40 3.05
C ILE A 16 -8.54 8.27 2.13
N GLY A 17 -8.36 8.43 0.82
CA GLY A 17 -8.67 7.39 -0.15
C GLY A 17 -7.85 6.13 0.09
N GLY A 18 -6.53 6.25 0.24
CA GLY A 18 -5.64 5.11 0.48
C GLY A 18 -6.01 4.31 1.72
N MET A 19 -6.25 4.98 2.84
CA MET A 19 -6.64 4.32 4.08
C MET A 19 -8.05 3.72 4.00
N ALA A 20 -9.04 4.50 3.57
CA ALA A 20 -10.43 4.05 3.52
C ALA A 20 -10.58 2.84 2.60
N LEU A 21 -9.94 2.87 1.44
CA LEU A 21 -10.00 1.77 0.47
C LEU A 21 -9.14 0.58 0.90
N GLY A 22 -7.92 0.83 1.38
CA GLY A 22 -7.00 -0.23 1.83
C GLY A 22 -7.55 -1.05 3.00
N PHE A 23 -8.32 -0.44 3.91
CA PHE A 23 -8.92 -1.11 5.06
C PHE A 23 -10.38 -1.55 4.86
N SER A 24 -10.95 -1.35 3.67
CA SER A 24 -12.38 -1.64 3.40
C SER A 24 -12.69 -3.09 3.04
N ASN A 25 -11.69 -3.96 2.94
CA ASN A 25 -11.85 -5.35 2.53
C ASN A 25 -11.38 -6.31 3.63
N GLU A 26 -11.62 -7.59 3.40
CA GLU A 26 -11.43 -8.68 4.36
C GLU A 26 -9.96 -8.84 4.78
N THR A 27 -9.00 -8.40 3.95
CA THR A 27 -7.57 -8.44 4.27
C THR A 27 -7.19 -7.54 5.44
N ALA A 28 -7.99 -6.51 5.74
CA ALA A 28 -7.72 -5.58 6.85
C ALA A 28 -7.76 -6.26 8.23
N SER A 29 -8.55 -7.33 8.34
CA SER A 29 -8.74 -8.10 9.58
C SER A 29 -8.05 -9.47 9.57
N ALA A 30 -7.48 -9.86 8.42
CA ALA A 30 -6.83 -11.14 8.25
C ALA A 30 -5.48 -11.19 9.01
N ASP A 31 -5.08 -12.38 9.42
CA ASP A 31 -3.74 -12.60 9.95
C ASP A 31 -2.73 -12.59 8.82
N TRP A 32 -2.03 -11.46 8.68
CA TRP A 32 -1.01 -11.26 7.66
C TRP A 32 0.18 -12.19 7.82
N THR A 33 0.36 -12.90 8.93
CA THR A 33 1.42 -13.90 9.10
C THR A 33 1.02 -15.30 8.63
N ASN A 34 -0.27 -15.51 8.36
CA ASN A 34 -0.83 -16.80 7.96
C ASN A 34 -1.31 -16.77 6.50
N ASP A 35 -0.62 -17.52 5.64
CA ASP A 35 -0.94 -17.58 4.20
C ASP A 35 -2.36 -18.11 3.94
N ALA A 36 -2.83 -19.10 4.71
CA ALA A 36 -4.17 -19.64 4.54
C ALA A 36 -5.25 -18.62 4.92
N ALA A 37 -5.02 -17.85 5.99
CA ALA A 37 -5.92 -16.76 6.39
C ALA A 37 -5.99 -15.67 5.31
N MET A 38 -4.84 -15.33 4.72
CA MET A 38 -4.76 -14.33 3.66
C MET A 38 -5.44 -14.79 2.36
N LEU A 39 -5.21 -16.03 1.93
CA LEU A 39 -5.88 -16.60 0.75
C LEU A 39 -7.39 -16.67 0.94
N ALA A 40 -7.86 -17.01 2.14
CA ALA A 40 -9.28 -17.00 2.48
C ALA A 40 -9.87 -15.57 2.42
N ALA A 41 -9.19 -14.59 3.01
CA ALA A 41 -9.64 -13.19 2.97
C ALA A 41 -9.72 -12.66 1.53
N LEU A 42 -8.66 -12.88 0.73
CA LEU A 42 -8.59 -12.43 -0.66
C LEU A 42 -9.67 -13.03 -1.57
N SER A 43 -10.18 -14.22 -1.23
CA SER A 43 -11.18 -14.94 -2.02
C SER A 43 -12.62 -14.76 -1.56
N THR A 44 -12.85 -14.12 -0.42
CA THR A 44 -14.20 -13.95 0.15
C THR A 44 -15.05 -13.01 -0.68
N ASN A 45 -14.54 -11.81 -0.97
CA ASN A 45 -15.17 -10.84 -1.86
C ASN A 45 -14.15 -10.36 -2.90
N VAL A 46 -13.92 -11.20 -3.91
CA VAL A 46 -12.87 -11.01 -4.91
C VAL A 46 -13.01 -9.68 -5.64
N ASP A 47 -14.24 -9.34 -6.08
CA ASP A 47 -14.49 -8.13 -6.88
C ASP A 47 -14.17 -6.87 -6.09
N TRP A 48 -14.65 -6.79 -4.85
CA TRP A 48 -14.37 -5.65 -3.99
C TRP A 48 -12.90 -5.59 -3.55
N THR A 49 -12.30 -6.74 -3.23
CA THR A 49 -10.89 -6.79 -2.81
C THR A 49 -9.96 -6.31 -3.93
N LYS A 50 -10.17 -6.78 -5.16
CA LYS A 50 -9.45 -6.30 -6.36
C LYS A 50 -9.59 -4.79 -6.53
N LEU A 51 -10.83 -4.30 -6.50
CA LEU A 51 -11.12 -2.88 -6.76
C LEU A 51 -10.54 -1.99 -5.66
N SER A 52 -10.78 -2.32 -4.39
CA SER A 52 -10.36 -1.52 -3.24
C SER A 52 -8.83 -1.43 -3.11
N LEU A 53 -8.12 -2.55 -3.31
CA LEU A 53 -6.64 -2.53 -3.30
C LEU A 53 -6.09 -1.69 -4.46
N MET A 54 -6.69 -1.79 -5.65
CA MET A 54 -6.23 -1.01 -6.80
C MET A 54 -6.47 0.49 -6.63
N LEU A 55 -7.64 0.88 -6.12
CA LEU A 55 -7.91 2.28 -5.82
C LEU A 55 -7.02 2.80 -4.68
N SER A 56 -6.70 1.96 -3.69
CA SER A 56 -5.76 2.31 -2.62
C SER A 56 -4.35 2.59 -3.18
N ALA A 57 -3.85 1.74 -4.07
CA ALA A 57 -2.57 1.98 -4.75
C ALA A 57 -2.57 3.24 -5.63
N ILE A 58 -3.70 3.56 -6.30
CA ILE A 58 -3.84 4.82 -7.04
C ILE A 58 -3.82 6.03 -6.09
N ALA A 59 -4.48 5.93 -4.93
CA ALA A 59 -4.48 7.00 -3.95
C ALA A 59 -3.04 7.28 -3.44
N GLN A 60 -2.20 6.26 -3.34
CA GLN A 60 -0.78 6.44 -3.05
C GLN A 60 -0.05 7.26 -4.12
N VAL A 61 -0.39 7.11 -5.41
CA VAL A 61 0.16 7.95 -6.49
C VAL A 61 -0.21 9.43 -6.27
N PHE A 62 -1.44 9.73 -5.84
CA PHE A 62 -1.82 11.10 -5.49
C PHE A 62 -0.99 11.67 -4.34
N ILE A 63 -0.66 10.86 -3.33
CA ILE A 63 0.25 11.28 -2.25
C ILE A 63 1.62 11.65 -2.83
N VAL A 64 2.18 10.83 -3.73
CA VAL A 64 3.48 11.11 -4.36
C VAL A 64 3.44 12.42 -5.16
N ILE A 65 2.37 12.67 -5.93
CA ILE A 65 2.20 13.92 -6.68
C ILE A 65 2.05 15.11 -5.70
N GLY A 66 1.35 14.93 -4.58
CA GLY A 66 1.30 15.94 -3.51
C GLY A 66 2.69 16.27 -2.97
N ILE A 67 3.52 15.25 -2.74
CA ILE A 67 4.91 15.42 -2.28
C ILE A 67 5.79 16.15 -3.31
N VAL A 68 5.52 16.01 -4.61
CA VAL A 68 6.17 16.83 -5.65
C VAL A 68 5.94 18.33 -5.40
N GLY A 69 4.72 18.72 -5.04
CA GLY A 69 4.44 20.10 -4.67
C GLY A 69 5.18 20.57 -3.42
N ILE A 70 5.41 19.67 -2.44
CA ILE A 70 6.26 19.96 -1.27
C ILE A 70 7.71 20.20 -1.70
N ARG A 71 8.27 19.35 -2.56
CA ARG A 71 9.63 19.53 -3.11
C ARG A 71 9.77 20.87 -3.82
N ASP A 72 8.82 21.22 -4.67
CA ASP A 72 8.87 22.45 -5.48
C ASP A 72 8.82 23.70 -4.59
N ALA A 73 8.03 23.65 -3.51
CA ALA A 73 7.97 24.73 -2.53
C ALA A 73 9.28 24.90 -1.71
N MET A 74 10.19 23.92 -1.77
CA MET A 74 11.53 23.98 -1.17
C MET A 74 12.63 24.42 -2.15
N SER A 75 12.29 24.74 -3.40
CA SER A 75 13.24 25.14 -4.45
C SER A 75 14.20 26.24 -3.97
N GLY A 76 15.48 26.07 -4.30
CA GLY A 76 16.57 26.96 -3.86
C GLY A 76 17.13 26.67 -2.47
N GLY A 77 16.51 25.78 -1.68
CA GLY A 77 17.00 25.36 -0.36
C GLY A 77 17.68 23.99 -0.35
N VAL A 78 18.39 23.69 0.76
CA VAL A 78 19.15 22.44 0.92
C VAL A 78 18.22 21.22 0.98
N GLY A 79 17.01 21.38 1.51
CA GLY A 79 16.00 20.32 1.62
C GLY A 79 15.46 19.85 0.27
N HIS A 80 15.52 20.70 -0.76
CA HIS A 80 15.05 20.37 -2.12
C HIS A 80 15.76 19.14 -2.69
N LYS A 81 17.07 18.99 -2.48
CA LYS A 81 17.86 17.85 -3.01
C LYS A 81 17.38 16.51 -2.44
N TYR A 82 17.16 16.48 -1.13
CA TYR A 82 16.67 15.29 -0.43
C TYR A 82 15.24 14.95 -0.84
N ALA A 83 14.36 15.95 -0.97
CA ALA A 83 13.00 15.74 -1.44
C ALA A 83 12.94 15.28 -2.91
N SER A 84 13.84 15.79 -3.76
CA SER A 84 13.99 15.31 -5.14
C SER A 84 14.40 13.84 -5.20
N MET A 85 15.33 13.41 -4.34
CA MET A 85 15.68 11.99 -4.23
C MET A 85 14.52 11.16 -3.68
N ALA A 86 13.84 11.65 -2.64
CA ALA A 86 12.70 10.98 -2.04
C ALA A 86 11.62 10.62 -3.06
N ILE A 87 11.28 11.56 -3.97
CA ILE A 87 10.25 11.36 -4.98
C ILE A 87 10.55 10.16 -5.89
N TRP A 88 11.81 9.90 -6.25
CA TRP A 88 12.14 8.73 -7.06
C TRP A 88 11.82 7.43 -6.34
N PHE A 89 12.24 7.31 -5.08
CA PHE A 89 11.94 6.15 -4.24
C PHE A 89 10.43 5.97 -4.02
N LEU A 90 9.71 7.07 -3.77
CA LEU A 90 8.26 7.05 -3.57
C LEU A 90 7.51 6.71 -4.86
N ALA A 91 7.95 7.20 -6.02
CA ALA A 91 7.34 6.90 -7.31
C ALA A 91 7.55 5.43 -7.71
N ILE A 92 8.75 4.90 -7.48
CA ILE A 92 9.04 3.46 -7.64
C ILE A 92 8.11 2.66 -6.73
N GLY A 93 8.08 3.00 -5.44
CA GLY A 93 7.20 2.33 -4.48
C GLY A 93 5.72 2.38 -4.87
N ALA A 94 5.21 3.53 -5.30
CA ALA A 94 3.82 3.66 -5.72
C ALA A 94 3.51 2.78 -6.94
N THR A 95 4.45 2.67 -7.87
CA THR A 95 4.32 1.81 -9.05
C THR A 95 4.35 0.33 -8.67
N THR A 96 5.27 -0.08 -7.79
CA THR A 96 5.32 -1.47 -7.31
C THR A 96 4.11 -1.82 -6.45
N ASN A 97 3.47 -0.85 -5.78
CA ASN A 97 2.22 -1.04 -5.05
C ASN A 97 1.02 -1.30 -6.00
N LEU A 98 1.00 -0.69 -7.19
CA LEU A 98 0.02 -1.05 -8.23
C LEU A 98 0.19 -2.50 -8.68
N LEU A 99 1.42 -2.93 -8.92
CA LEU A 99 1.72 -4.33 -9.28
C LEU A 99 1.36 -5.28 -8.14
N TRP A 100 1.69 -4.91 -6.91
CA TRP A 100 1.33 -5.66 -5.70
C TRP A 100 -0.18 -5.87 -5.61
N SER A 101 -0.96 -4.79 -5.74
CA SER A 101 -2.42 -4.83 -5.68
C SER A 101 -3.02 -5.71 -6.79
N ALA A 102 -2.47 -5.65 -8.01
CA ALA A 102 -2.88 -6.51 -9.12
C ALA A 102 -2.61 -8.00 -8.82
N MET A 103 -1.44 -8.33 -8.26
CA MET A 103 -1.09 -9.70 -7.87
C MET A 103 -1.96 -10.22 -6.72
N MET A 104 -2.29 -9.37 -5.74
CA MET A 104 -3.24 -9.70 -4.67
C MET A 104 -4.63 -10.00 -5.24
N GLY A 105 -5.09 -9.18 -6.19
CA GLY A 105 -6.34 -9.39 -6.89
C GLY A 105 -6.39 -10.70 -7.68
N LEU A 106 -5.32 -11.01 -8.42
CA LEU A 106 -5.17 -12.28 -9.14
C LEU A 106 -5.17 -13.48 -8.19
N THR A 107 -4.50 -13.34 -7.04
CA THR A 107 -4.45 -14.38 -6.00
C THR A 107 -5.86 -14.74 -5.53
N GLY A 108 -6.66 -13.74 -5.15
CA GLY A 108 -8.03 -13.95 -4.67
C GLY A 108 -8.93 -14.62 -5.72
N ASP A 109 -8.80 -14.20 -6.97
CA ASP A 109 -9.59 -14.72 -8.10
C ASP A 109 -9.34 -16.20 -8.38
N GLN A 110 -8.06 -16.55 -8.47
CA GLN A 110 -7.62 -17.89 -8.80
C GLN A 110 -7.85 -18.83 -7.61
N TRP A 111 -7.70 -18.33 -6.38
CA TRP A 111 -8.03 -19.10 -5.19
C TRP A 111 -9.54 -19.38 -5.09
N SER A 112 -10.39 -18.39 -5.32
CA SER A 112 -11.85 -18.57 -5.38
C SER A 112 -12.26 -19.57 -6.46
N SER A 113 -11.65 -19.47 -7.65
CA SER A 113 -11.85 -20.43 -8.74
C SER A 113 -11.44 -21.86 -8.37
N SER A 114 -10.34 -22.01 -7.62
CA SER A 114 -9.89 -23.33 -7.15
C SER A 114 -10.87 -23.97 -6.16
N ILE A 115 -11.48 -23.18 -5.27
CA ILE A 115 -12.49 -23.65 -4.32
C ILE A 115 -13.73 -24.13 -5.08
N ALA A 116 -14.22 -23.33 -6.04
CA ALA A 116 -15.39 -23.68 -6.84
C ALA A 116 -15.16 -24.96 -7.67
N ALA A 117 -14.00 -25.07 -8.32
CA ALA A 117 -13.64 -26.26 -9.09
C ALA A 117 -13.51 -27.52 -8.22
N LYS A 118 -12.96 -27.39 -7.01
CA LYS A 118 -12.88 -28.50 -6.04
C LYS A 118 -14.26 -28.95 -5.56
N ALA A 119 -15.17 -28.00 -5.34
CA ALA A 119 -16.56 -28.32 -4.99
C ALA A 119 -17.27 -29.06 -6.15
N ALA A 120 -17.10 -28.58 -7.38
CA ALA A 120 -17.64 -29.24 -8.58
C ALA A 120 -17.09 -30.67 -8.76
N ALA A 121 -15.80 -30.88 -8.52
CA ALA A 121 -15.18 -32.21 -8.55
C ALA A 121 -15.85 -33.16 -7.54
N GLY A 122 -16.13 -32.67 -6.32
CA GLY A 122 -16.83 -33.44 -5.30
C GLY A 122 -18.25 -33.84 -5.70
N GLU A 123 -19.01 -32.93 -6.32
CA GLU A 123 -20.37 -33.23 -6.80
C GLU A 123 -20.38 -34.21 -7.99
N LEU A 124 -19.44 -34.05 -8.93
CA LEU A 124 -19.30 -34.98 -10.06
C LEU A 124 -18.90 -36.40 -9.60
N ALA A 125 -18.06 -36.49 -8.56
CA ALA A 125 -17.69 -37.77 -7.96
C ALA A 125 -18.91 -38.46 -7.32
N LYS A 126 -19.76 -37.71 -6.59
CA LYS A 126 -21.02 -38.24 -6.02
C LYS A 126 -22.01 -38.67 -7.10
N ALA A 127 -22.03 -37.96 -8.23
CA ALA A 127 -22.86 -38.30 -9.40
C ALA A 127 -22.33 -39.50 -10.21
N GLY A 128 -21.22 -40.12 -9.81
CA GLY A 128 -20.62 -41.27 -10.51
C GLY A 128 -19.87 -40.90 -11.79
N ASN A 129 -19.67 -39.61 -12.07
CA ASN A 129 -18.90 -39.14 -13.24
C ASN A 129 -17.42 -38.99 -12.85
N ALA A 130 -16.70 -40.11 -12.79
CA ALA A 130 -15.29 -40.13 -12.40
C ALA A 130 -14.39 -39.31 -13.34
N ALA A 131 -14.63 -39.35 -14.66
CA ALA A 131 -13.85 -38.58 -15.62
C ALA A 131 -14.06 -37.07 -15.46
N GLY A 132 -15.30 -36.63 -15.28
CA GLY A 132 -15.62 -35.23 -15.01
C GLY A 132 -15.06 -34.74 -13.68
N ALA A 133 -15.13 -35.58 -12.64
CA ALA A 133 -14.56 -35.28 -11.33
C ALA A 133 -13.04 -35.07 -11.40
N GLN A 134 -12.33 -35.90 -12.17
CA GLN A 134 -10.89 -35.76 -12.37
C GLN A 134 -10.53 -34.46 -13.10
N VAL A 135 -11.23 -34.14 -14.20
CA VAL A 135 -11.00 -32.89 -14.96
C VAL A 135 -11.22 -31.66 -14.09
N ALA A 136 -12.28 -31.65 -13.27
CA ALA A 136 -12.54 -30.55 -12.34
C ALA A 136 -11.47 -30.45 -11.23
N ALA A 137 -10.98 -31.59 -10.72
CA ALA A 137 -9.92 -31.63 -9.74
C ALA A 137 -8.58 -31.11 -10.30
N ASP A 138 -8.24 -31.48 -11.54
CA ASP A 138 -7.05 -30.98 -12.24
C ASP A 138 -7.15 -29.46 -12.46
N GLY A 139 -8.32 -28.96 -12.87
CA GLY A 139 -8.59 -27.54 -12.99
C GLY A 139 -8.45 -26.79 -11.66
N ALA A 140 -8.92 -27.36 -10.56
CA ALA A 140 -8.72 -26.81 -9.22
C ALA A 140 -7.23 -26.71 -8.85
N GLY A 141 -6.44 -27.73 -9.19
CA GLY A 141 -5.00 -27.75 -8.97
C GLY A 141 -4.26 -26.65 -9.74
N ILE A 142 -4.62 -26.43 -11.01
CA ILE A 142 -4.04 -25.36 -11.84
C ILE A 142 -4.36 -23.99 -11.24
N ALA A 143 -5.63 -23.72 -10.93
CA ALA A 143 -6.06 -22.44 -10.35
C ALA A 143 -5.38 -22.17 -9.00
N ALA A 144 -5.27 -23.19 -8.13
CA ALA A 144 -4.55 -23.07 -6.87
C ALA A 144 -3.05 -22.79 -7.08
N GLY A 145 -2.41 -23.42 -8.07
CA GLY A 145 -1.01 -23.16 -8.41
C GLY A 145 -0.76 -21.72 -8.88
N ILE A 146 -1.66 -21.18 -9.73
CA ILE A 146 -1.60 -19.78 -10.15
C ILE A 146 -1.79 -18.85 -8.96
N ALA A 147 -2.76 -19.11 -8.08
CA ALA A 147 -3.00 -18.31 -6.89
C ALA A 147 -1.77 -18.27 -5.96
N LEU A 148 -1.14 -19.41 -5.67
CA LEU A 148 0.02 -19.49 -4.79
C LEU A 148 1.26 -18.79 -5.38
N SER A 149 1.46 -18.87 -6.70
CA SER A 149 2.56 -18.15 -7.37
C SER A 149 2.33 -16.64 -7.40
N ALA A 150 1.09 -16.20 -7.65
CA ALA A 150 0.70 -14.80 -7.57
C ALA A 150 0.87 -14.25 -6.14
N TRP A 151 0.50 -15.04 -5.12
CA TRP A 151 0.70 -14.71 -3.71
C TRP A 151 2.18 -14.56 -3.35
N ALA A 152 3.01 -15.52 -3.72
CA ALA A 152 4.45 -15.42 -3.46
C ALA A 152 5.06 -14.17 -4.12
N THR A 153 4.62 -13.86 -5.34
CA THR A 153 5.03 -12.65 -6.06
C THR A 153 4.54 -11.38 -5.38
N SER A 154 3.29 -11.35 -4.90
CA SER A 154 2.77 -10.20 -4.16
C SER A 154 3.55 -9.99 -2.85
N VAL A 155 3.86 -11.04 -2.09
CA VAL A 155 4.65 -10.90 -0.86
C VAL A 155 6.03 -10.31 -1.15
N ALA A 156 6.71 -10.76 -2.21
CA ALA A 156 8.01 -10.21 -2.62
C ALA A 156 7.94 -8.73 -3.06
N LEU A 157 6.91 -8.39 -3.85
CA LEU A 157 6.64 -7.01 -4.25
C LEU A 157 6.32 -6.13 -3.05
N GLY A 158 5.55 -6.63 -2.08
CA GLY A 158 5.17 -5.91 -0.87
C GLY A 158 6.39 -5.54 -0.02
N ALA A 159 7.30 -6.50 0.22
CA ALA A 159 8.54 -6.25 0.95
C ALA A 159 9.43 -5.21 0.24
N THR A 160 9.59 -5.34 -1.09
CA THR A 160 10.40 -4.40 -1.90
C THR A 160 9.77 -3.01 -1.96
N THR A 161 8.44 -2.95 -2.07
CA THR A 161 7.66 -1.71 -2.05
C THR A 161 7.84 -0.98 -0.73
N ASN A 162 7.75 -1.70 0.40
CA ASN A 162 7.94 -1.10 1.71
C ASN A 162 9.35 -0.52 1.85
N LEU A 163 10.40 -1.25 1.48
CA LEU A 163 11.78 -0.73 1.55
C LEU A 163 11.98 0.53 0.71
N THR A 164 11.49 0.54 -0.53
CA THR A 164 11.61 1.69 -1.42
C THR A 164 10.82 2.88 -0.91
N MET A 165 9.55 2.68 -0.52
CA MET A 165 8.73 3.76 0.05
C MET A 165 9.33 4.33 1.34
N TRP A 166 9.74 3.48 2.29
CA TRP A 166 10.27 3.94 3.57
C TRP A 166 11.61 4.65 3.42
N THR A 167 12.42 4.27 2.44
CA THR A 167 13.61 5.04 2.03
C THR A 167 13.22 6.43 1.54
N GLY A 168 12.19 6.52 0.68
CA GLY A 168 11.65 7.79 0.21
C GLY A 168 11.10 8.67 1.34
N ILE A 169 10.31 8.10 2.25
CA ILE A 169 9.76 8.80 3.42
C ILE A 169 10.89 9.31 4.34
N THR A 170 11.92 8.50 4.58
CA THR A 170 13.09 8.90 5.37
C THR A 170 13.78 10.13 4.75
N LEU A 171 14.07 10.06 3.44
CA LEU A 171 14.70 11.17 2.71
C LEU A 171 13.83 12.42 2.70
N LEU A 172 12.51 12.27 2.57
CA LEU A 172 11.57 13.38 2.66
C LEU A 172 11.65 14.05 4.05
N GLY A 173 11.60 13.28 5.13
CA GLY A 173 11.72 13.81 6.50
C GLY A 173 13.04 14.55 6.73
N ILE A 174 14.16 14.00 6.24
CA ILE A 174 15.46 14.67 6.27
C ILE A 174 15.42 15.99 5.47
N GLY A 175 14.85 15.99 4.28
CA GLY A 175 14.70 17.20 3.48
C GLY A 175 13.90 18.29 4.18
N LEU A 176 12.78 17.91 4.81
CA LEU A 176 11.92 18.83 5.55
C LEU A 176 12.59 19.42 6.79
N THR A 177 13.37 18.62 7.52
CA THR A 177 14.11 19.12 8.70
C THR A 177 15.21 20.11 8.30
N MET A 178 15.93 19.83 7.21
CA MET A 178 17.00 20.71 6.69
C MET A 178 16.47 22.03 6.15
N GLN A 179 15.27 22.03 5.55
CA GLN A 179 14.66 23.25 5.02
C GLN A 179 14.17 24.20 6.12
N LYS A 180 13.91 23.69 7.34
CA LYS A 180 13.25 24.41 8.46
C LYS A 180 11.92 25.08 8.05
N SER A 181 11.27 24.59 7.00
CA SER A 181 10.08 25.19 6.40
C SER A 181 8.77 24.74 7.03
N LEU A 182 8.78 23.56 7.65
CA LEU A 182 7.66 22.93 8.34
C LEU A 182 7.96 22.84 9.84
N HIS A 183 6.93 22.55 10.64
CA HIS A 183 7.12 22.35 12.07
C HIS A 183 8.16 21.24 12.30
N MET A 184 9.31 21.61 12.89
CA MET A 184 10.51 20.76 12.94
C MET A 184 10.24 19.38 13.55
N ILE A 185 9.34 19.32 14.54
CA ILE A 185 8.90 18.08 15.17
C ILE A 185 8.22 17.14 14.16
N LEU A 186 7.32 17.64 13.31
CA LEU A 186 6.65 16.81 12.29
C LEU A 186 7.64 16.32 11.25
N ALA A 187 8.56 17.18 10.82
CA ALA A 187 9.60 16.80 9.86
C ALA A 187 10.53 15.71 10.41
N ALA A 188 10.94 15.82 11.68
CA ALA A 188 11.76 14.81 12.35
C ALA A 188 11.00 13.48 12.54
N LEU A 189 9.72 13.55 12.90
CA LEU A 189 8.86 12.37 13.04
C LEU A 189 8.72 11.60 11.72
N ILE A 190 8.56 12.28 10.58
CA ILE A 190 8.52 11.62 9.26
C ILE A 190 9.81 10.82 9.04
N ALA A 191 10.98 11.39 9.34
CA ALA A 191 12.25 10.70 9.19
C ALA A 191 12.36 9.46 10.09
N ILE A 192 11.94 9.59 11.37
CA ILE A 192 11.96 8.48 12.33
C ILE A 192 11.02 7.36 11.89
N LEU A 193 9.80 7.69 11.45
CA LEU A 193 8.84 6.70 10.94
C LEU A 193 9.37 6.00 9.68
N GLY A 194 10.06 6.74 8.80
CA GLY A 194 10.75 6.16 7.66
C GLY A 194 11.82 5.13 8.08
N ILE A 195 12.70 5.48 9.01
CA ILE A 195 13.74 4.57 9.51
C ILE A 195 13.11 3.32 10.16
N PHE A 196 12.08 3.52 10.99
CA PHE A 196 11.37 2.43 11.62
C PHE A 196 10.72 1.51 10.58
N GLY A 197 10.09 2.08 9.55
CA GLY A 197 9.53 1.33 8.42
C GLY A 197 10.57 0.51 7.65
N ILE A 198 11.78 1.07 7.41
CA ILE A 198 12.89 0.32 6.80
C ILE A 198 13.25 -0.89 7.67
N VAL A 199 13.48 -0.68 8.97
CA VAL A 199 13.88 -1.75 9.90
C VAL A 199 12.83 -2.86 9.94
N GLN A 200 11.54 -2.50 10.05
CA GLN A 200 10.46 -3.49 10.03
C GLN A 200 10.43 -4.26 8.71
N SER A 201 10.61 -3.58 7.57
CA SER A 201 10.59 -4.24 6.25
C SER A 201 11.75 -5.22 6.04
N ILE A 202 12.90 -4.99 6.71
CA ILE A 202 14.05 -5.90 6.68
C ILE A 202 13.82 -7.11 7.60
N ILE A 203 13.27 -6.89 8.79
CA ILE A 203 13.05 -7.96 9.77
C ILE A 203 11.88 -8.85 9.36
N ASP A 204 10.72 -8.24 9.13
CA ASP A 204 9.49 -8.89 8.72
C ASP A 204 8.51 -7.88 8.12
N ALA A 205 8.42 -7.86 6.79
CA ALA A 205 7.53 -6.97 6.05
C ALA A 205 6.03 -7.25 6.27
N ARG A 206 5.68 -8.37 6.92
CA ARG A 206 4.30 -8.79 7.24
C ARG A 206 3.97 -8.62 8.71
N ALA A 207 4.93 -8.19 9.53
CA ALA A 207 4.71 -7.97 10.96
C ALA A 207 3.62 -6.92 11.19
N THR A 208 2.76 -7.16 12.18
CA THR A 208 1.72 -6.21 12.58
C THR A 208 2.29 -4.82 12.91
N LEU A 209 3.53 -4.76 13.39
CA LEU A 209 4.23 -3.51 13.71
C LEU A 209 4.44 -2.58 12.51
N ILE A 210 4.40 -3.09 11.27
CA ILE A 210 4.54 -2.26 10.07
C ILE A 210 3.36 -1.27 9.91
N ILE A 211 2.23 -1.51 10.59
CA ILE A 211 1.09 -0.59 10.56
C ILE A 211 1.39 0.75 11.24
N ILE A 212 2.33 0.78 12.19
CA ILE A 212 2.71 1.99 12.94
C ILE A 212 3.30 3.06 11.99
N PRO A 213 4.36 2.77 11.21
CA PRO A 213 4.90 3.75 10.28
C PRO A 213 3.89 4.12 9.19
N TRP A 214 3.04 3.18 8.74
CA TRP A 214 1.95 3.46 7.79
C TRP A 214 0.97 4.52 8.31
N ILE A 215 0.34 4.26 9.46
CA ILE A 215 -0.63 5.20 10.05
C ILE A 215 0.07 6.51 10.41
N GLY A 216 1.25 6.45 11.02
CA GLY A 216 2.01 7.64 11.41
C GLY A 216 2.31 8.56 10.23
N THR A 217 2.81 8.02 9.12
CA THR A 217 3.12 8.80 7.92
C THR A 217 1.84 9.35 7.29
N PHE A 218 0.76 8.57 7.19
CA PHE A 218 -0.52 9.06 6.67
C PHE A 218 -1.08 10.21 7.50
N VAL A 219 -1.07 10.09 8.83
CA VAL A 219 -1.53 11.17 9.72
C VAL A 219 -0.72 12.45 9.52
N ILE A 220 0.61 12.35 9.41
CA ILE A 220 1.43 13.54 9.20
C ILE A 220 1.17 14.17 7.81
N MET A 221 1.06 13.35 6.76
CA MET A 221 0.73 13.86 5.42
C MET A 221 -0.65 14.51 5.38
N LEU A 222 -1.63 13.97 6.12
CA LEU A 222 -2.94 14.56 6.28
C LEU A 222 -2.87 15.92 7.01
N ILE A 223 -2.07 16.02 8.07
CA ILE A 223 -1.84 17.28 8.78
C ILE A 223 -1.26 18.35 7.85
N ILE A 224 -0.24 18.00 7.06
CA ILE A 224 0.37 18.90 6.08
C ILE A 224 -0.66 19.33 5.03
N GLY A 225 -1.44 18.37 4.51
CA GLY A 225 -2.48 18.63 3.51
C GLY A 225 -3.57 19.58 4.02
N LEU A 226 -4.13 19.30 5.20
CA LEU A 226 -5.17 20.11 5.82
C LEU A 226 -4.67 21.50 6.24
N GLY A 227 -3.44 21.60 6.77
CA GLY A 227 -2.84 22.89 7.10
C GLY A 227 -2.60 23.75 5.86
N THR A 228 -2.19 23.13 4.75
CA THR A 228 -2.07 23.79 3.42
C THR A 228 -3.40 24.33 2.92
N LEU A 229 -4.50 23.62 3.16
CA LEU A 229 -5.85 24.06 2.82
C LEU A 229 -6.41 25.13 3.75
N GLY A 230 -5.68 25.49 4.80
CA GLY A 230 -6.01 26.59 5.70
C GLY A 230 -6.84 26.19 6.93
N VAL A 231 -6.85 24.91 7.31
CA VAL A 231 -7.49 24.48 8.57
C VAL A 231 -6.82 25.22 9.75
N PRO A 232 -7.53 26.06 10.51
CA PRO A 232 -6.92 27.05 11.40
C PRO A 232 -5.97 26.47 12.46
N VAL A 233 -6.31 25.31 13.01
CA VAL A 233 -5.52 24.62 14.04
C VAL A 233 -4.23 24.02 13.47
N LEU A 234 -4.24 23.65 12.19
CA LEU A 234 -3.14 22.97 11.50
C LEU A 234 -2.29 23.93 10.65
N LYS A 235 -2.78 25.14 10.40
CA LYS A 235 -2.06 26.17 9.61
C LYS A 235 -0.71 26.56 10.21
N LYS A 236 -0.52 26.40 11.52
CA LYS A 236 0.77 26.64 12.19
C LYS A 236 1.74 25.46 12.06
N LEU A 237 1.25 24.31 11.59
CA LEU A 237 1.98 23.06 11.48
C LEU A 237 2.40 22.71 10.04
N ALA A 238 1.67 23.26 9.06
CA ALA A 238 1.95 23.16 7.61
C ALA A 238 2.75 24.37 7.11
#